data_AF-A0A200QQM0-F1
#
_entry.id   AF-A0A200QQM0-F1
#
_cell.length_a   1.000
_cell.length_b   1.000
_cell.length_c   1.000
_cell.angle_alpha   90.00
_cell.angle_beta   90.00
_cell.angle_gamma   90.00
#
_symmetry.space_group_name_H-M   'P 1'
#
loop_
_entity.id
_entity.type
_entity.pdbx_description
1 polymer ?
#
loop_
_entity_poly.entity_id
_entity_poly.type
_entity_poly.pdbx_seq_one_letter_code
_entity_poly.pdbx_strand_id
1 'polypeptide(L)'
;MRKEGTSAAVSGNPAGKLPLLFETKLLVATLLAVSLVIAIWNFQPYYDNLLSSTTGGRSSTTSSTETTTTLPLPAEKLSTSKPADPNKRIFTSYGNAASLFVQMGAYRGGLRTFAIVGLASKPIHVYGHPWFECEWISNNPSSSSSSSLKAKAYKMLPDWGLGRIYTVVVVNCTFSVNPNEDNSGGKLIMYAYYGESPEKYEKIVALEEKPGSYNESNFKPPYKYEYLYCGSSLYGDLSASRIREWIAYHAWFFGPRSHFVFHDAGGVRPEVRAVLEPWVRAGRATIQDIRDQTEFDGYYYNQFLVVNDCLHRYRHAANWTFYFDVDEYIYLLDGNTLESVLAEFEDYTQFTIEQNSMSSKLCLNDSTNDQDYSRQWGFEKLVFRDSRTGIERDRKYAIQAKNAFSTGVHISDNVTGKTLHKTEMKIRYYHYHGSITVPGDPCREFLPVSARKKGTTWYYYDDKLGPFVYDDNMKKLAHRVKLLEEKTIGAVHV
;
A
#
# COMPACT_ATOMS: atom_id res chain seq x y z
N MET A 1 46.26 31.69 32.44
CA MET A 1 47.60 31.06 32.39
C MET A 1 47.71 30.04 33.51
N ARG A 2 48.00 28.78 33.14
CA ARG A 2 48.64 27.68 33.92
C ARG A 2 48.55 27.73 35.45
N LYS A 3 47.98 26.68 36.06
CA LYS A 3 48.77 25.71 36.87
C LYS A 3 47.93 24.53 37.35
N GLU A 4 48.55 23.37 37.23
CA GLU A 4 48.21 22.09 37.84
C GLU A 4 48.38 22.10 39.36
N GLY A 5 47.74 21.12 40.01
CA GLY A 5 48.48 20.27 40.96
C GLY A 5 47.87 20.08 42.34
N THR A 6 47.42 18.83 42.59
CA THR A 6 47.66 18.00 43.80
C THR A 6 47.16 18.51 45.18
N SER A 7 46.75 17.72 46.16
CA SER A 7 46.66 16.28 46.47
C SER A 7 46.13 16.20 47.91
N ALA A 8 45.40 15.14 48.31
CA ALA A 8 45.62 14.46 49.60
C ALA A 8 44.65 13.28 49.78
N ALA A 9 45.15 12.26 50.45
CA ALA A 9 44.62 10.92 50.57
C ALA A 9 44.15 10.60 52.00
N VAL A 10 43.73 9.34 52.17
CA VAL A 10 43.64 8.53 53.41
C VAL A 10 42.30 8.63 54.16
N SER A 11 41.50 7.56 54.16
CA SER A 11 41.43 6.52 55.23
C SER A 11 40.27 5.57 54.83
N GLY A 12 40.23 4.25 54.93
CA GLY A 12 40.95 3.27 55.74
C GLY A 12 39.94 2.22 56.27
N ASN A 13 39.79 1.08 55.55
CA ASN A 13 39.24 -0.24 55.94
C ASN A 13 37.78 -0.40 56.46
N PRO A 14 37.20 -1.63 56.52
CA PRO A 14 37.58 -2.92 55.92
C PRO A 14 36.43 -3.61 55.12
N ALA A 15 36.79 -4.73 54.49
CA ALA A 15 35.93 -5.61 53.72
C ALA A 15 34.63 -6.06 54.43
N GLY A 16 33.49 -5.70 53.86
CA GLY A 16 32.20 -6.35 54.05
C GLY A 16 31.80 -7.06 52.75
N LYS A 17 31.97 -8.39 52.70
CA LYS A 17 31.39 -9.24 51.66
C LYS A 17 29.88 -9.35 51.91
N LEU A 18 29.04 -8.88 50.98
CA LEU A 18 27.68 -9.36 50.65
C LEU A 18 27.07 -8.42 49.57
N PRO A 19 26.18 -8.85 48.64
CA PRO A 19 26.14 -10.08 47.85
C PRO A 19 25.93 -9.77 46.34
N LEU A 20 26.97 -9.83 45.50
CA LEU A 20 26.86 -9.53 44.05
C LEU A 20 26.03 -10.57 43.24
N LEU A 21 25.60 -11.66 43.88
CA LEU A 21 24.94 -12.81 43.27
C LEU A 21 23.41 -12.68 43.17
N PHE A 22 22.78 -11.74 43.89
CA PHE A 22 21.33 -11.54 43.81
C PHE A 22 20.94 -10.55 42.69
N GLU A 23 21.74 -9.51 42.47
CA GLU A 23 21.45 -8.52 41.42
C GLU A 23 21.64 -9.08 40.01
N THR A 24 22.63 -9.94 39.79
CA THR A 24 22.84 -10.57 38.47
C THR A 24 21.72 -11.54 38.12
N LYS A 25 21.20 -12.29 39.09
CA LYS A 25 20.06 -13.19 38.86
C LYS A 25 18.77 -12.42 38.55
N LEU A 26 18.54 -11.32 39.27
CA LEU A 26 17.40 -10.46 38.99
C LEU A 26 17.53 -9.83 37.61
N LEU A 27 18.69 -9.26 37.27
CA LEU A 27 18.96 -8.65 35.96
C LEU A 27 18.80 -9.67 34.81
N VAL A 28 19.34 -10.88 34.96
CA VAL A 28 19.21 -11.96 33.98
C VAL A 28 17.77 -12.42 33.86
N ALA A 29 17.04 -12.53 34.98
CA ALA A 29 15.61 -12.87 34.96
C ALA A 29 14.78 -11.78 34.26
N THR A 30 15.07 -10.49 34.49
CA THR A 30 14.38 -9.39 33.81
C THR A 30 14.71 -9.38 32.32
N LEU A 31 15.97 -9.61 31.94
CA LEU A 31 16.37 -9.72 30.53
C LEU A 31 15.69 -10.90 29.85
N LEU A 32 15.66 -12.08 30.48
CA LEU A 32 14.97 -13.25 29.94
C LEU A 32 13.46 -13.03 29.85
N ALA A 33 12.84 -12.38 30.83
CA ALA A 33 11.42 -12.04 30.79
C ALA A 33 11.11 -11.04 29.68
N VAL A 34 11.93 -9.99 29.51
CA VAL A 34 11.79 -9.01 28.43
C VAL A 34 12.03 -9.67 27.08
N SER A 35 13.05 -10.53 26.94
CA SER A 35 13.28 -11.31 25.71
C SER A 35 12.13 -12.26 25.41
N LEU A 36 11.53 -12.89 26.42
CA LEU A 36 10.37 -13.76 26.26
C LEU A 36 9.13 -12.97 25.85
N VAL A 37 8.89 -11.79 26.44
CA VAL A 37 7.80 -10.90 26.04
C VAL A 37 8.00 -10.42 24.61
N ILE A 38 9.22 -9.99 24.23
CA ILE A 38 9.55 -9.62 22.86
C ILE A 38 9.36 -10.80 21.90
N ALA A 39 9.77 -12.02 22.29
CA ALA A 39 9.56 -13.22 21.49
C ALA A 39 8.06 -13.51 21.31
N ILE A 40 7.28 -13.54 22.39
CA ILE A 40 5.82 -13.75 22.35
C ILE A 40 5.13 -12.69 21.48
N TRP A 41 5.55 -11.42 21.59
CA TRP A 41 4.99 -10.33 20.79
C TRP A 41 5.34 -10.48 19.30
N ASN A 42 6.53 -10.99 18.98
CA ASN A 42 6.91 -11.33 17.60
C ASN A 42 6.24 -12.61 17.07
N PHE A 43 5.79 -13.51 17.94
CA PHE A 43 5.05 -14.74 17.58
C PHE A 43 3.53 -14.57 17.58
N GLN A 44 3.01 -13.40 17.95
CA GLN A 44 1.57 -13.15 18.00
C GLN A 44 0.82 -13.41 16.68
N PRO A 45 1.36 -13.18 15.46
CA PRO A 45 0.65 -13.57 14.23
C PRO A 45 0.67 -15.09 13.95
N TYR A 46 1.29 -15.92 14.79
CA TYR A 46 1.41 -17.36 14.58
C TYR A 46 0.32 -18.18 15.30
N TYR A 47 -0.21 -17.68 16.42
CA TYR A 47 -1.20 -18.43 17.23
C TYR A 47 -2.62 -18.39 16.64
N ASP A 48 -2.99 -17.30 15.97
CA ASP A 48 -4.32 -17.16 15.35
C ASP A 48 -4.53 -18.18 14.21
N ASN A 49 -3.45 -18.61 13.55
CA ASN A 49 -3.49 -19.63 12.49
C ASN A 49 -3.47 -21.08 13.02
N LEU A 50 -2.97 -21.32 14.23
CA LEU A 50 -2.91 -22.67 14.79
C LEU A 50 -4.26 -23.12 15.36
N LEU A 51 -4.97 -22.20 16.03
CA LEU A 51 -6.25 -22.48 16.71
C LEU A 51 -7.44 -22.58 15.74
N SER A 52 -7.31 -22.06 14.52
CA SER A 52 -8.35 -22.15 13.47
C SER A 52 -8.30 -23.46 12.67
N SER A 53 -7.28 -24.31 12.88
CA SER A 53 -7.06 -25.53 12.09
C SER A 53 -7.59 -26.83 12.72
N THR A 54 -8.14 -26.78 13.93
CA THR A 54 -8.58 -27.98 14.67
C THR A 54 -10.09 -28.12 14.79
N THR A 55 -10.85 -28.00 13.69
CA THR A 55 -12.22 -28.54 13.60
C THR A 55 -12.60 -28.73 12.13
N GLY A 56 -12.37 -29.94 11.59
CA GLY A 56 -12.71 -30.27 10.21
C GLY A 56 -12.68 -31.77 9.93
N GLY A 57 -13.77 -32.44 10.32
CA GLY A 57 -14.27 -33.75 9.88
C GLY A 57 -13.35 -34.75 9.18
N ARG A 58 -13.01 -35.84 9.89
CA ARG A 58 -12.65 -37.14 9.30
C ARG A 58 -13.84 -37.69 8.50
N SER A 59 -13.66 -37.92 7.21
CA SER A 59 -14.44 -38.92 6.47
C SER A 59 -13.48 -39.92 5.85
N SER A 60 -13.60 -41.16 6.31
CA SER A 60 -12.83 -42.32 5.88
C SER A 60 -13.44 -42.93 4.63
N THR A 61 -12.64 -43.08 3.58
CA THR A 61 -12.93 -44.07 2.52
C THR A 61 -11.65 -44.80 2.15
N THR A 62 -11.59 -46.05 2.56
CA THR A 62 -10.70 -47.11 2.11
C THR A 62 -10.95 -47.44 0.64
N SER A 63 -9.91 -47.60 -0.17
CA SER A 63 -9.59 -48.89 -0.84
C SER A 63 -8.35 -48.84 -1.74
N SER A 64 -7.60 -49.94 -1.63
CA SER A 64 -6.75 -50.64 -2.62
C SER A 64 -5.55 -49.95 -3.25
N THR A 65 -4.40 -50.37 -2.71
CA THR A 65 -3.07 -50.49 -3.29
C THR A 65 -3.07 -51.32 -4.59
N GLU A 66 -2.48 -50.80 -5.67
CA GLU A 66 -1.82 -51.62 -6.69
C GLU A 66 -0.51 -50.94 -7.10
N THR A 67 0.55 -51.74 -7.07
CA THR A 67 1.95 -51.37 -7.27
C THR A 67 2.33 -51.71 -8.69
N THR A 68 2.66 -50.72 -9.53
CA THR A 68 3.34 -50.98 -10.81
C THR A 68 4.46 -49.97 -11.04
N THR A 69 5.68 -50.49 -11.02
CA THR A 69 6.94 -49.81 -11.23
C THR A 69 7.15 -49.51 -12.72
N THR A 70 7.14 -48.24 -13.12
CA THR A 70 7.66 -47.79 -14.42
C THR A 70 8.33 -46.43 -14.30
N LEU A 71 9.61 -46.38 -14.68
CA LEU A 71 10.45 -45.17 -14.78
C LEU A 71 9.88 -44.19 -15.82
N PRO A 72 9.86 -42.86 -15.59
CA PRO A 72 9.55 -41.89 -16.64
C PRO A 72 10.82 -41.21 -17.19
N LEU A 73 11.02 -41.36 -18.51
CA LEU A 73 11.78 -40.44 -19.36
C LEU A 73 11.16 -39.02 -19.33
N PRO A 74 11.93 -37.95 -19.60
CA PRO A 74 11.49 -36.59 -19.38
C PRO A 74 10.37 -36.18 -20.35
N ALA A 75 9.22 -35.82 -19.80
CA ALA A 75 8.11 -35.25 -20.55
C ALA A 75 8.47 -33.83 -21.01
N GLU A 76 8.63 -33.63 -22.31
CA GLU A 76 8.48 -32.33 -22.95
C GLU A 76 7.09 -31.77 -22.59
N LYS A 77 7.06 -30.74 -21.74
CA LYS A 77 5.87 -29.93 -21.51
C LYS A 77 5.54 -29.19 -22.80
N LEU A 78 4.64 -29.77 -23.60
CA LEU A 78 3.89 -29.04 -24.61
C LEU A 78 2.91 -28.10 -23.89
N SER A 79 3.39 -26.92 -23.48
CA SER A 79 2.55 -25.91 -22.84
C SER A 79 1.73 -25.19 -23.91
N THR A 80 0.51 -25.63 -24.12
CA THR A 80 -0.57 -24.78 -24.63
C THR A 80 -0.97 -23.82 -23.51
N SER A 81 -0.17 -22.77 -23.31
CA SER A 81 -0.43 -21.77 -22.29
C SER A 81 -1.63 -20.90 -22.70
N LYS A 82 -2.66 -20.87 -21.85
CA LYS A 82 -3.65 -19.80 -21.89
C LYS A 82 -2.93 -18.44 -21.85
N PRO A 83 -3.46 -17.38 -22.50
CA PRO A 83 -2.94 -16.04 -22.34
C PRO A 83 -2.83 -15.71 -20.84
N ALA A 84 -1.67 -15.23 -20.40
CA ALA A 84 -1.48 -14.78 -19.03
C ALA A 84 -2.49 -13.66 -18.74
N ASP A 85 -3.16 -13.72 -17.59
CA ASP A 85 -4.05 -12.66 -17.15
C ASP A 85 -3.24 -11.36 -16.97
N PRO A 86 -3.50 -10.28 -17.73
CA PRO A 86 -2.74 -9.04 -17.64
C PRO A 86 -2.87 -8.32 -16.29
N ASN A 87 -3.86 -8.71 -15.48
CA ASN A 87 -4.09 -8.17 -14.15
C ASN A 87 -3.49 -9.02 -13.03
N LYS A 88 -2.94 -10.20 -13.32
CA LYS A 88 -2.23 -11.00 -12.33
C LYS A 88 -0.79 -10.52 -12.20
N ARG A 89 -0.38 -10.20 -10.97
CA ARG A 89 1.02 -9.87 -10.64
C ARG A 89 1.79 -11.14 -10.37
N ILE A 90 2.99 -11.21 -10.95
CA ILE A 90 3.92 -12.33 -10.83
C ILE A 90 5.10 -11.89 -9.97
N PHE A 91 5.52 -12.76 -9.07
CA PHE A 91 6.66 -12.56 -8.19
C PHE A 91 7.75 -13.55 -8.60
N THR A 92 8.86 -13.04 -9.15
CA THR A 92 9.98 -13.88 -9.58
C THR A 92 11.16 -13.70 -8.65
N SER A 93 11.49 -14.76 -7.91
CA SER A 93 12.63 -14.80 -6.99
C SER A 93 13.95 -15.06 -7.71
N TYR A 94 14.98 -14.33 -7.29
CA TYR A 94 16.35 -14.47 -7.76
C TYR A 94 17.30 -14.59 -6.58
N GLY A 95 18.27 -15.47 -6.71
CA GLY A 95 19.29 -15.75 -5.70
C GLY A 95 18.92 -16.82 -4.68
N ASN A 96 19.75 -16.94 -3.65
CA ASN A 96 19.68 -18.06 -2.70
C ASN A 96 18.69 -17.82 -1.54
N ALA A 97 18.13 -18.92 -1.03
CA ALA A 97 17.32 -18.99 0.19
C ALA A 97 16.22 -17.91 0.27
N ALA A 98 16.47 -16.83 1.02
CA ALA A 98 15.53 -15.72 1.21
C ALA A 98 15.41 -14.77 0.01
N SER A 99 15.98 -15.11 -1.15
CA SER A 99 16.05 -14.29 -2.37
C SER A 99 16.85 -12.99 -2.19
N LEU A 100 17.82 -12.76 -3.09
CA LEU A 100 18.50 -11.48 -3.20
C LEU A 100 17.53 -10.39 -3.70
N PHE A 101 16.66 -10.78 -4.62
CA PHE A 101 15.64 -9.90 -5.18
C PHE A 101 14.43 -10.73 -5.62
N VAL A 102 13.23 -10.24 -5.35
CA VAL A 102 11.97 -10.80 -5.82
C VAL A 102 11.30 -9.72 -6.67
N GLN A 103 11.38 -9.87 -7.98
CA GLN A 103 10.82 -8.90 -8.90
C GLN A 103 9.30 -9.04 -8.95
N MET A 104 8.58 -7.94 -8.70
CA MET A 104 7.13 -7.85 -8.96
C MET A 104 6.86 -7.15 -10.29
N GLY A 105 7.63 -6.11 -10.63
CA GLY A 105 7.42 -5.33 -11.86
C GLY A 105 8.62 -4.48 -12.26
N ALA A 106 8.66 -4.11 -13.53
CA ALA A 106 9.60 -3.14 -14.06
C ALA A 106 8.90 -2.24 -15.09
N TYR A 107 9.27 -0.97 -15.13
CA TYR A 107 8.54 0.06 -15.84
C TYR A 107 9.49 1.07 -16.46
N ARG A 108 9.19 1.49 -17.69
CA ARG A 108 9.78 2.70 -18.24
C ARG A 108 9.23 3.91 -17.48
N GLY A 109 10.11 4.60 -16.76
CA GLY A 109 9.79 5.76 -15.93
C GLY A 109 9.85 7.09 -16.68
N GLY A 110 10.31 7.09 -17.94
CA GLY A 110 10.48 8.27 -18.79
C GLY A 110 11.32 7.99 -20.03
N LEU A 111 11.82 9.03 -20.68
CA LEU A 111 12.64 8.91 -21.91
C LEU A 111 13.94 8.12 -21.69
N ARG A 112 14.54 8.24 -20.50
CA ARG A 112 15.86 7.66 -20.17
C ARG A 112 15.91 6.97 -18.81
N THR A 113 14.75 6.73 -18.21
CA THR A 113 14.65 6.21 -16.85
C THR A 113 13.76 4.98 -16.79
N PHE A 114 14.12 4.04 -15.92
CA PHE A 114 13.35 2.84 -15.62
C PHE A 114 13.29 2.63 -14.13
N ALA A 115 12.21 2.03 -13.65
CA ALA A 115 12.04 1.62 -12.26
C ALA A 115 11.78 0.12 -12.20
N ILE A 116 12.50 -0.59 -11.34
CA ILE A 116 12.32 -2.01 -11.06
C ILE A 116 11.86 -2.10 -9.61
N VAL A 117 10.71 -2.71 -9.40
CA VAL A 117 10.01 -2.78 -8.11
C VAL A 117 9.95 -4.23 -7.65
N GLY A 118 10.39 -4.46 -6.42
CA GLY A 118 10.44 -5.80 -5.87
C GLY A 118 10.61 -5.82 -4.35
N LEU A 119 10.75 -7.03 -3.84
CA LEU A 119 11.11 -7.29 -2.45
C LEU A 119 12.53 -7.83 -2.39
N ALA A 120 13.17 -7.70 -1.24
CA ALA A 120 14.42 -8.38 -0.97
C ALA A 120 14.51 -8.78 0.50
N SER A 121 15.33 -9.80 0.78
CA SER A 121 15.64 -10.20 2.14
C SER A 121 16.20 -9.01 2.94
N LYS A 122 15.52 -8.65 4.04
CA LYS A 122 15.96 -7.59 4.95
C LYS A 122 17.31 -7.93 5.60
N PRO A 123 17.57 -9.16 6.10
CA PRO A 123 18.91 -9.54 6.58
C PRO A 123 20.02 -9.34 5.56
N ILE A 124 19.81 -9.66 4.28
CA ILE A 124 20.81 -9.41 3.23
C ILE A 124 21.07 -7.90 3.10
N HIS A 125 20.02 -7.07 3.19
CA HIS A 125 20.19 -5.62 3.15
C HIS A 125 20.94 -5.04 4.35
N VAL A 126 20.79 -5.64 5.53
CA VAL A 126 21.47 -5.21 6.76
C VAL A 126 22.94 -5.64 6.78
N TYR A 127 23.26 -6.87 6.38
CA TYR A 127 24.61 -7.43 6.55
C TYR A 127 25.40 -7.51 5.24
N GLY A 128 24.74 -7.85 4.14
CA GLY A 128 25.37 -8.01 2.82
C GLY A 128 25.60 -6.70 2.08
N HIS A 129 24.78 -5.67 2.34
CA HIS A 129 24.83 -4.38 1.65
C HIS A 129 24.76 -4.53 0.11
N PRO A 130 23.70 -5.19 -0.42
CA PRO A 130 23.56 -5.43 -1.85
C PRO A 130 23.45 -4.11 -2.61
N TRP A 131 24.02 -4.10 -3.81
CA TRP A 131 23.98 -2.98 -4.74
C TRP A 131 23.60 -3.48 -6.14
N PHE A 132 23.26 -2.54 -7.02
CA PHE A 132 22.64 -2.84 -8.31
C PHE A 132 23.35 -2.09 -9.44
N GLU A 133 23.37 -2.69 -10.63
CA GLU A 133 23.70 -2.02 -11.89
C GLU A 133 22.60 -2.28 -12.91
N CYS A 134 22.42 -1.35 -13.84
CA CYS A 134 21.49 -1.50 -14.94
C CYS A 134 22.21 -1.39 -16.28
N GLU A 135 21.78 -2.21 -17.23
CA GLU A 135 22.29 -2.26 -18.58
C GLU A 135 21.12 -2.41 -19.55
N TRP A 136 21.17 -1.71 -20.68
CA TRP A 136 20.24 -1.91 -21.79
C TRP A 136 20.94 -2.66 -22.91
N ILE A 137 20.34 -3.74 -23.36
CA ILE A 137 20.80 -4.51 -24.52
C ILE A 137 19.84 -4.23 -25.68
N SER A 138 20.35 -3.56 -26.73
CA SER A 138 19.56 -3.25 -27.93
C SER A 138 19.33 -4.51 -28.77
N ASN A 139 18.15 -4.63 -29.38
CA ASN A 139 17.90 -5.64 -30.42
C ASN A 139 18.61 -5.32 -31.74
N ASN A 140 19.01 -4.06 -31.95
CA ASN A 140 19.76 -3.61 -33.11
C ASN A 140 21.19 -3.16 -32.73
N PRO A 141 22.17 -4.09 -32.75
CA PRO A 141 23.56 -3.78 -32.38
C PRO A 141 24.33 -2.96 -33.42
N SER A 142 23.70 -2.60 -34.55
CA SER A 142 24.36 -1.98 -35.72
C SER A 142 24.30 -0.45 -35.76
N SER A 143 23.57 0.21 -34.85
CA SER A 143 23.66 1.67 -34.70
C SER A 143 24.90 2.01 -33.86
N SER A 144 25.59 3.11 -34.16
CA SER A 144 26.92 3.50 -33.66
C SER A 144 27.06 3.72 -32.14
N SER A 145 26.04 3.41 -31.34
CA SER A 145 26.11 3.25 -29.89
C SER A 145 26.39 1.79 -29.56
N SER A 146 27.33 1.52 -28.65
CA SER A 146 27.60 0.17 -28.14
C SER A 146 26.30 -0.64 -27.96
N SER A 147 26.28 -1.89 -28.44
CA SER A 147 25.13 -2.81 -28.35
C SER A 147 24.56 -2.97 -26.93
N SER A 148 25.34 -2.55 -25.94
CA SER A 148 25.00 -2.37 -24.55
C SER A 148 25.19 -0.92 -24.12
N LEU A 149 24.23 -0.35 -23.38
CA LEU A 149 24.40 0.91 -22.65
C LEU A 149 24.28 0.65 -21.14
N LYS A 150 25.21 1.17 -20.34
CA LYS A 150 25.11 1.12 -18.88
C LYS A 150 24.40 2.34 -18.31
N ALA A 151 23.72 2.16 -17.19
CA ALA A 151 23.00 3.21 -16.48
C ALA A 151 23.41 3.29 -15.01
N LYS A 152 23.24 4.48 -14.42
CA LYS A 152 23.35 4.66 -12.98
C LYS A 152 22.11 4.05 -12.32
N ALA A 153 22.30 3.08 -11.44
CA ALA A 153 21.26 2.53 -10.60
C ALA A 153 21.22 3.26 -9.25
N TYR A 154 20.02 3.59 -8.79
CA TYR A 154 19.79 4.14 -7.46
C TYR A 154 18.77 3.27 -6.72
N LYS A 155 19.17 2.78 -5.54
CA LYS A 155 18.36 1.92 -4.68
C LYS A 155 17.60 2.76 -3.66
N MET A 156 16.30 2.53 -3.56
CA MET A 156 15.42 3.09 -2.54
C MET A 156 14.77 1.97 -1.74
N LEU A 157 14.59 2.18 -0.43
CA LEU A 157 13.97 1.24 0.50
C LEU A 157 12.77 1.91 1.19
N PRO A 158 11.60 1.98 0.52
CA PRO A 158 10.47 2.81 0.97
C PRO A 158 9.85 2.41 2.30
N ASP A 159 10.09 1.17 2.76
CA ASP A 159 9.58 0.63 4.01
C ASP A 159 10.69 0.36 5.04
N TRP A 160 11.87 0.97 4.88
CA TRP A 160 13.00 0.68 5.75
C TRP A 160 12.68 1.00 7.22
N GLY A 161 12.88 0.02 8.08
CA GLY A 161 12.48 0.07 9.50
C GLY A 161 11.11 -0.55 9.78
N LEU A 162 10.22 -0.66 8.79
CA LEU A 162 8.89 -1.27 8.91
C LEU A 162 8.82 -2.68 8.32
N GLY A 163 9.59 -2.96 7.25
CA GLY A 163 9.65 -4.27 6.61
C GLY A 163 9.96 -5.41 7.62
N ARG A 164 9.40 -6.60 7.37
CA ARG A 164 9.56 -7.80 8.22
C ARG A 164 10.75 -8.64 7.74
N ILE A 165 10.49 -9.84 7.22
CA ILE A 165 11.52 -10.70 6.63
C ILE A 165 11.98 -10.09 5.30
N TYR A 166 11.03 -9.55 4.55
CA TYR A 166 11.24 -8.84 3.30
C TYR A 166 11.07 -7.33 3.49
N THR A 167 11.88 -6.57 2.76
CA THR A 167 11.80 -5.11 2.61
C THR A 167 11.56 -4.79 1.14
N VAL A 168 10.87 -3.68 0.88
CA VAL A 168 10.62 -3.19 -0.48
C VAL A 168 11.89 -2.56 -1.03
N VAL A 169 12.21 -2.90 -2.27
CA VAL A 169 13.33 -2.32 -3.01
C VAL A 169 12.80 -1.75 -4.31
N VAL A 170 13.07 -0.46 -4.53
CA VAL A 170 12.87 0.20 -5.82
C VAL A 170 14.23 0.58 -6.38
N VAL A 171 14.56 0.03 -7.55
CA VAL A 171 15.79 0.35 -8.28
C VAL A 171 15.44 1.27 -9.44
N ASN A 172 15.89 2.53 -9.38
CA ASN A 172 15.74 3.48 -10.47
C ASN A 172 17.02 3.49 -11.33
N CYS A 173 16.91 3.06 -12.58
CA CYS A 173 17.97 3.08 -13.57
C CYS A 173 17.87 4.36 -14.42
N THR A 174 18.93 5.17 -14.47
CA THR A 174 18.97 6.39 -15.30
C THR A 174 20.11 6.31 -16.32
N PHE A 175 19.75 6.32 -17.60
CA PHE A 175 20.66 6.34 -18.75
C PHE A 175 21.05 7.77 -19.11
N SER A 176 22.22 7.95 -19.73
CA SER A 176 22.66 9.26 -20.24
C SER A 176 21.83 9.74 -21.43
N VAL A 177 21.41 8.80 -22.28
CA VAL A 177 20.58 8.99 -23.48
C VAL A 177 19.34 8.07 -23.42
N ASN A 178 18.37 8.25 -24.31
CA ASN A 178 17.28 7.29 -24.44
C ASN A 178 17.82 5.98 -25.06
N PRO A 179 17.78 4.84 -24.35
CA PRO A 179 18.40 3.62 -24.84
C PRO A 179 17.61 2.90 -25.94
N ASN A 180 16.36 3.31 -26.22
CA ASN A 180 15.50 2.74 -27.27
C ASN A 180 14.92 3.85 -28.17
N GLU A 181 15.75 4.84 -28.51
CA GLU A 181 15.34 5.99 -29.34
C GLU A 181 14.96 5.59 -30.77
N ASP A 182 15.64 4.59 -31.33
CA ASP A 182 15.36 4.03 -32.65
C ASP A 182 14.14 3.10 -32.68
N ASN A 183 13.51 2.88 -31.51
CA ASN A 183 12.36 1.99 -31.32
C ASN A 183 12.59 0.56 -31.84
N SER A 184 13.85 0.12 -31.91
CA SER A 184 14.22 -1.25 -32.32
C SER A 184 13.87 -2.30 -31.27
N GLY A 185 13.55 -1.87 -30.05
CA GLY A 185 13.29 -2.73 -28.91
C GLY A 185 14.59 -3.19 -28.25
N GLY A 186 14.44 -3.83 -27.10
CA GLY A 186 15.59 -4.27 -26.31
C GLY A 186 15.20 -4.72 -24.92
N LYS A 187 16.22 -5.02 -24.12
CA LYS A 187 16.07 -5.59 -22.79
C LYS A 187 16.80 -4.75 -21.76
N LEU A 188 16.08 -4.38 -20.70
CA LEU A 188 16.66 -3.87 -19.47
C LEU A 188 17.15 -5.04 -18.62
N ILE A 189 18.45 -5.11 -18.41
CA ILE A 189 19.11 -6.07 -17.53
C ILE A 189 19.46 -5.36 -16.23
N MET A 190 19.11 -5.98 -15.11
CA MET A 190 19.56 -5.58 -13.78
C MET A 190 20.54 -6.62 -13.26
N TYR A 191 21.70 -6.16 -12.80
CA TYR A 191 22.66 -6.97 -12.06
C TYR A 191 22.48 -6.67 -10.59
N ALA A 192 22.08 -7.67 -9.80
CA ALA A 192 21.93 -7.56 -8.36
C ALA A 192 23.12 -8.25 -7.68
N TYR A 193 23.93 -7.50 -6.95
CA TYR A 193 25.13 -7.99 -6.29
C TYR A 193 24.86 -8.28 -4.82
N TYR A 194 25.45 -9.34 -4.27
CA TYR A 194 25.21 -9.77 -2.88
C TYR A 194 25.89 -8.88 -1.82
N GLY A 195 26.90 -8.11 -2.21
CA GLY A 195 27.62 -7.17 -1.35
C GLY A 195 28.75 -6.46 -2.09
N GLU A 196 29.71 -5.89 -1.37
CA GLU A 196 30.77 -5.04 -1.96
C GLU A 196 31.61 -5.75 -3.03
N SER A 197 31.82 -7.06 -2.90
CA SER A 197 32.52 -7.85 -3.91
C SER A 197 31.65 -8.04 -5.17
N PRO A 198 32.15 -7.68 -6.36
CA PRO A 198 31.43 -7.85 -7.63
C PRO A 198 31.45 -9.30 -8.16
N GLU A 199 32.06 -10.25 -7.44
CA GLU A 199 32.25 -11.63 -7.93
C GLU A 199 30.96 -12.42 -8.07
N LYS A 200 29.94 -12.11 -7.25
CA LYS A 200 28.67 -12.84 -7.21
C LYS A 200 27.50 -11.89 -7.43
N TYR A 201 26.72 -12.19 -8.46
CA TYR A 201 25.53 -11.43 -8.79
C TYR A 201 24.48 -12.31 -9.45
N GLU A 202 23.23 -11.86 -9.37
CA GLU A 202 22.11 -12.36 -10.17
C GLU A 202 21.93 -11.45 -11.39
N LYS A 203 21.83 -12.06 -12.59
CA LYS A 203 21.52 -11.35 -13.83
C LYS A 203 20.03 -11.47 -14.13
N ILE A 204 19.31 -10.36 -14.08
CA ILE A 204 17.86 -10.32 -14.15
C ILE A 204 17.43 -9.56 -15.40
N VAL A 205 16.66 -10.22 -16.28
CA VAL A 205 15.96 -9.51 -17.38
C VAL A 205 14.74 -8.84 -16.77
N ALA A 206 14.87 -7.55 -16.45
CA ALA A 206 13.84 -6.84 -15.69
C ALA A 206 12.65 -6.43 -16.57
N LEU A 207 12.92 -5.91 -17.77
CA LEU A 207 11.91 -5.45 -18.72
C LEU A 207 12.36 -5.75 -20.15
N GLU A 208 11.43 -6.07 -21.03
CA GLU A 208 11.65 -6.15 -22.47
C GLU A 208 10.69 -5.19 -23.19
N GLU A 209 11.23 -4.35 -24.07
CA GLU A 209 10.45 -3.54 -24.99
C GLU A 209 10.48 -4.16 -26.37
N LYS A 210 9.30 -4.40 -26.94
CA LYS A 210 9.18 -4.93 -28.30
C LYS A 210 9.53 -3.84 -29.33
N PRO A 211 10.05 -4.20 -30.51
CA PRO A 211 10.21 -3.24 -31.61
C PRO A 211 8.89 -2.50 -31.89
N GLY A 212 8.95 -1.18 -32.05
CA GLY A 212 7.79 -0.32 -32.31
C GLY A 212 6.90 -0.02 -31.08
N SER A 213 7.18 -0.57 -29.89
CA SER A 213 6.35 -0.37 -28.70
C SER A 213 6.65 0.92 -27.92
N TYR A 214 7.83 1.50 -28.09
CA TYR A 214 8.19 2.76 -27.43
C TYR A 214 7.45 3.93 -28.08
N ASN A 215 6.82 4.76 -27.26
CA ASN A 215 6.19 5.99 -27.70
C ASN A 215 6.48 7.12 -26.70
N GLU A 216 7.22 8.14 -27.15
CA GLU A 216 7.60 9.29 -26.34
C GLU A 216 6.40 10.10 -25.84
N SER A 217 5.30 10.17 -26.59
CA SER A 217 4.13 10.97 -26.20
C SER A 217 3.48 10.47 -24.90
N ASN A 218 3.67 9.19 -24.55
CA ASN A 218 3.16 8.62 -23.31
C ASN A 218 3.78 9.24 -22.04
N PHE A 219 4.89 9.97 -22.17
CA PHE A 219 5.61 10.59 -21.05
C PHE A 219 5.38 12.11 -20.96
N LYS A 220 4.46 12.66 -21.76
CA LYS A 220 4.13 14.09 -21.82
C LYS A 220 2.61 14.29 -21.72
N PRO A 221 2.15 15.43 -21.18
CA PRO A 221 0.73 15.77 -21.22
C PRO A 221 0.26 15.99 -22.68
N PRO A 222 -1.05 15.82 -22.97
CA PRO A 222 -2.14 15.51 -22.04
C PRO A 222 -2.17 14.03 -21.64
N TYR A 223 -2.28 13.77 -20.34
CA TYR A 223 -2.39 12.41 -19.83
C TYR A 223 -3.81 11.84 -20.00
N LYS A 224 -3.92 10.51 -19.96
CA LYS A 224 -5.19 9.80 -20.13
C LYS A 224 -6.23 10.25 -19.07
N TYR A 225 -5.80 10.35 -17.82
CA TYR A 225 -6.63 10.71 -16.69
C TYR A 225 -6.24 12.08 -16.12
N GLU A 226 -7.17 12.73 -15.44
CA GLU A 226 -6.86 13.87 -14.57
C GLU A 226 -6.47 13.38 -13.18
N TYR A 227 -7.21 12.38 -12.67
CA TYR A 227 -7.03 11.84 -11.33
C TYR A 227 -6.89 10.32 -11.37
N LEU A 228 -5.92 9.80 -10.63
CA LEU A 228 -5.73 8.38 -10.42
C LEU A 228 -5.84 8.05 -8.94
N TYR A 229 -6.49 6.96 -8.62
CA TYR A 229 -6.41 6.34 -7.30
C TYR A 229 -5.51 5.11 -7.35
N CYS A 230 -4.52 5.07 -6.46
CA CYS A 230 -3.68 3.89 -6.22
C CYS A 230 -3.93 3.41 -4.79
N GLY A 231 -4.73 2.35 -4.64
CA GLY A 231 -5.04 1.77 -3.33
C GLY A 231 -3.97 0.84 -2.78
N SER A 232 -3.93 0.73 -1.46
CA SER A 232 -3.20 -0.30 -0.72
C SER A 232 -3.83 -1.70 -0.94
N SER A 233 -3.20 -2.73 -0.39
CA SER A 233 -3.66 -4.12 -0.51
C SER A 233 -5.06 -4.32 0.10
N LEU A 234 -5.98 -4.90 -0.66
CA LEU A 234 -7.31 -5.30 -0.21
C LEU A 234 -7.28 -6.73 0.33
N TYR A 235 -7.51 -6.89 1.63
CA TYR A 235 -7.45 -8.19 2.33
C TYR A 235 -8.56 -8.29 3.38
N GLY A 236 -8.76 -9.50 3.91
CA GLY A 236 -9.77 -9.78 4.93
C GLY A 236 -11.20 -9.76 4.38
N ASP A 237 -12.18 -9.74 5.30
CA ASP A 237 -13.60 -9.77 4.96
C ASP A 237 -14.13 -8.37 4.68
N LEU A 238 -13.90 -7.88 3.46
CA LEU A 238 -14.37 -6.56 3.03
C LEU A 238 -15.88 -6.56 2.78
N SER A 239 -16.55 -5.52 3.26
CA SER A 239 -17.97 -5.30 3.06
C SER A 239 -18.25 -4.76 1.67
N ALA A 240 -18.96 -5.53 0.85
CA ALA A 240 -19.33 -5.15 -0.52
C ALA A 240 -20.15 -3.85 -0.56
N SER A 241 -21.03 -3.62 0.42
CA SER A 241 -21.83 -2.39 0.51
C SER A 241 -20.96 -1.16 0.76
N ARG A 242 -19.94 -1.29 1.63
CA ARG A 242 -18.98 -0.23 1.95
C ARG A 242 -18.06 0.07 0.76
N ILE A 243 -17.59 -0.96 0.06
CA ILE A 243 -16.80 -0.78 -1.18
C ILE A 243 -17.63 -0.09 -2.27
N ARG A 244 -18.91 -0.45 -2.40
CA ARG A 244 -19.84 0.15 -3.38
C ARG A 244 -19.97 1.65 -3.18
N GLU A 245 -20.34 2.07 -1.97
CA GLU A 245 -20.52 3.49 -1.69
C GLU A 245 -19.20 4.26 -1.81
N TRP A 246 -18.06 3.65 -1.47
CA TRP A 246 -16.75 4.27 -1.60
C TRP A 246 -16.39 4.57 -3.05
N ILE A 247 -16.52 3.59 -3.97
CA ILE A 247 -16.17 3.80 -5.37
C ILE A 247 -17.16 4.73 -6.06
N ALA A 248 -18.46 4.62 -5.75
CA ALA A 248 -19.47 5.53 -6.28
C ALA A 248 -19.18 6.98 -5.86
N TYR A 249 -18.87 7.19 -4.58
CA TYR A 249 -18.52 8.50 -4.05
C TYR A 249 -17.31 9.09 -4.76
N HIS A 250 -16.21 8.33 -4.85
CA HIS A 250 -14.99 8.85 -5.45
C HIS A 250 -15.09 8.98 -6.98
N ALA A 251 -15.89 8.17 -7.65
CA ALA A 251 -16.21 8.35 -9.07
C ALA A 251 -16.97 9.65 -9.33
N TRP A 252 -17.88 10.05 -8.42
CA TRP A 252 -18.53 11.37 -8.45
C TRP A 252 -17.53 12.48 -8.13
N PHE A 253 -16.76 12.33 -7.05
CA PHE A 253 -15.81 13.34 -6.56
C PHE A 253 -14.72 13.68 -7.58
N PHE A 254 -14.09 12.68 -8.18
CA PHE A 254 -13.03 12.87 -9.18
C PHE A 254 -13.58 13.06 -10.60
N GLY A 255 -14.88 12.88 -10.84
CA GLY A 255 -15.47 13.09 -12.16
C GLY A 255 -15.04 12.07 -13.24
N PRO A 256 -15.38 12.33 -14.52
CA PRO A 256 -15.34 11.34 -15.60
C PRO A 256 -13.93 11.00 -16.13
N ARG A 257 -12.91 11.79 -15.80
CA ARG A 257 -11.51 11.53 -16.19
C ARG A 257 -10.67 10.94 -15.06
N SER A 258 -11.29 10.13 -14.22
CA SER A 258 -10.64 9.39 -13.15
C SER A 258 -10.53 7.89 -13.41
N HIS A 259 -9.56 7.25 -12.77
CA HIS A 259 -9.41 5.79 -12.80
C HIS A 259 -8.96 5.24 -11.43
N PHE A 260 -9.51 4.08 -11.06
CA PHE A 260 -9.30 3.45 -9.76
C PHE A 260 -8.53 2.14 -9.89
N VAL A 261 -7.37 2.02 -9.23
CA VAL A 261 -6.57 0.80 -9.24
C VAL A 261 -6.68 0.14 -7.87
N PHE A 262 -7.30 -1.04 -7.85
CA PHE A 262 -7.44 -1.89 -6.67
C PHE A 262 -6.46 -3.06 -6.74
N HIS A 263 -5.97 -3.51 -5.59
CA HIS A 263 -5.03 -4.62 -5.50
C HIS A 263 -5.59 -5.70 -4.58
N ASP A 264 -6.02 -6.82 -5.16
CA ASP A 264 -6.62 -7.95 -4.45
C ASP A 264 -5.53 -8.82 -3.80
N ALA A 265 -5.39 -8.71 -2.49
CA ALA A 265 -4.57 -9.58 -1.64
C ALA A 265 -5.42 -10.66 -0.94
N GLY A 266 -6.59 -11.00 -1.51
CA GLY A 266 -7.54 -11.99 -0.99
C GLY A 266 -8.82 -11.37 -0.44
N GLY A 267 -8.94 -10.04 -0.41
CA GLY A 267 -10.12 -9.33 0.08
C GLY A 267 -11.24 -9.16 -0.96
N VAL A 268 -10.95 -9.29 -2.26
CA VAL A 268 -11.95 -9.14 -3.33
C VAL A 268 -12.71 -10.45 -3.54
N ARG A 269 -13.53 -10.81 -2.55
CA ARG A 269 -14.46 -11.95 -2.59
C ARG A 269 -15.56 -11.73 -3.65
N PRO A 270 -16.33 -12.78 -4.04
CA PRO A 270 -17.32 -12.67 -5.12
C PRO A 270 -18.30 -11.50 -4.99
N GLU A 271 -18.71 -11.15 -3.78
CA GLU A 271 -19.63 -10.05 -3.48
C GLU A 271 -18.97 -8.69 -3.74
N VAL A 272 -17.72 -8.51 -3.30
CA VAL A 272 -16.92 -7.30 -3.57
C VAL A 272 -16.61 -7.20 -5.06
N ARG A 273 -16.29 -8.32 -5.70
CA ARG A 273 -16.07 -8.37 -7.16
C ARG A 273 -17.33 -7.95 -7.91
N ALA A 274 -18.51 -8.40 -7.49
CA ALA A 274 -19.77 -8.03 -8.13
C ALA A 274 -20.04 -6.52 -8.12
N VAL A 275 -19.59 -5.83 -7.07
CA VAL A 275 -19.67 -4.37 -6.93
C VAL A 275 -18.64 -3.65 -7.80
N LEU A 276 -17.41 -4.14 -7.88
CA LEU A 276 -16.34 -3.49 -8.65
C LEU A 276 -16.43 -3.76 -10.15
N GLU A 277 -16.97 -4.92 -10.55
CA GLU A 277 -16.96 -5.36 -11.94
C GLU A 277 -17.68 -4.42 -12.93
N PRO A 278 -18.84 -3.83 -12.61
CA PRO A 278 -19.47 -2.85 -13.49
C PRO A 278 -18.56 -1.64 -13.76
N TRP A 279 -17.77 -1.20 -12.78
CA TRP A 279 -16.79 -0.12 -12.95
C TRP A 279 -15.59 -0.54 -13.80
N VAL A 280 -15.14 -1.80 -13.67
CA VAL A 280 -14.11 -2.37 -14.53
C VAL A 280 -14.59 -2.40 -15.99
N ARG A 281 -15.81 -2.90 -16.24
CA ARG A 281 -16.42 -2.91 -17.58
C ARG A 281 -16.62 -1.52 -18.16
N ALA A 282 -16.91 -0.52 -17.32
CA ALA A 282 -16.99 0.88 -17.73
C ALA A 282 -15.61 1.53 -18.00
N GLY A 283 -14.49 0.81 -17.81
CA GLY A 283 -13.13 1.34 -17.95
C GLY A 283 -12.71 2.29 -16.84
N ARG A 284 -13.47 2.33 -15.74
CA ARG A 284 -13.28 3.24 -14.61
C ARG A 284 -12.40 2.64 -13.52
N ALA A 285 -12.29 1.32 -13.45
CA ALA A 285 -11.47 0.63 -12.47
C ALA A 285 -10.62 -0.49 -13.09
N THR A 286 -9.54 -0.85 -12.40
CA THR A 286 -8.73 -2.04 -12.63
C THR A 286 -8.55 -2.78 -11.31
N ILE A 287 -8.64 -4.11 -11.31
CA ILE A 287 -8.37 -4.95 -10.15
C ILE A 287 -7.13 -5.78 -10.48
N GLN A 288 -6.05 -5.60 -9.73
CA GLN A 288 -4.80 -6.34 -9.86
C GLN A 288 -4.79 -7.49 -8.85
N ASP A 289 -4.65 -8.73 -9.31
CA ASP A 289 -4.47 -9.88 -8.43
C ASP A 289 -3.02 -9.93 -7.94
N ILE A 290 -2.86 -9.76 -6.62
CA ILE A 290 -1.57 -9.78 -5.94
C ILE A 290 -1.48 -10.90 -4.90
N ARG A 291 -2.38 -11.89 -4.91
CA ARG A 291 -2.49 -12.90 -3.84
C ARG A 291 -1.19 -13.69 -3.58
N ASP A 292 -0.38 -13.90 -4.61
CA ASP A 292 0.91 -14.57 -4.54
C ASP A 292 1.93 -13.79 -3.66
N GLN A 293 1.66 -12.51 -3.32
CA GLN A 293 2.47 -11.73 -2.35
C GLN A 293 2.58 -12.40 -0.97
N THR A 294 1.62 -13.26 -0.62
CA THR A 294 1.57 -13.96 0.68
C THR A 294 2.77 -14.87 0.93
N GLU A 295 3.51 -15.24 -0.12
CA GLU A 295 4.77 -15.98 -0.01
C GLU A 295 5.90 -15.14 0.63
N PHE A 296 5.80 -13.82 0.60
CA PHE A 296 6.85 -12.90 1.03
C PHE A 296 6.37 -12.04 2.21
N ASP A 297 6.81 -12.39 3.42
CA ASP A 297 6.44 -11.68 4.65
C ASP A 297 7.11 -10.28 4.75
N GLY A 298 6.40 -9.27 4.25
CA GLY A 298 6.74 -7.85 4.37
C GLY A 298 5.73 -7.07 5.23
N TYR A 299 5.81 -5.75 5.20
CA TYR A 299 4.94 -4.90 6.02
C TYR A 299 3.51 -4.85 5.48
N TYR A 300 2.53 -5.22 6.33
CA TYR A 300 1.09 -5.01 6.13
C TYR A 300 0.60 -5.43 4.72
N TYR A 301 0.67 -6.73 4.43
CA TYR A 301 0.33 -7.31 3.11
C TYR A 301 1.09 -6.64 1.96
N ASN A 302 2.37 -6.35 2.20
CA ASN A 302 3.29 -5.71 1.26
C ASN A 302 2.78 -4.36 0.71
N GLN A 303 2.06 -3.58 1.52
CA GLN A 303 1.42 -2.33 1.05
C GLN A 303 2.41 -1.36 0.37
N PHE A 304 3.65 -1.24 0.87
CA PHE A 304 4.68 -0.39 0.27
C PHE A 304 5.11 -0.87 -1.11
N LEU A 305 5.16 -2.19 -1.32
CA LEU A 305 5.45 -2.76 -2.64
C LEU A 305 4.34 -2.40 -3.62
N VAL A 306 3.10 -2.57 -3.18
CA VAL A 306 1.89 -2.37 -3.98
C VAL A 306 1.72 -0.92 -4.41
N VAL A 307 1.91 0.04 -3.51
CA VAL A 307 1.82 1.46 -3.88
C VAL A 307 2.95 1.89 -4.82
N ASN A 308 4.15 1.30 -4.71
CA ASN A 308 5.25 1.57 -5.65
C ASN A 308 5.04 0.90 -7.02
N ASP A 309 4.45 -0.30 -7.03
CA ASP A 309 4.03 -0.97 -8.27
C ASP A 309 3.02 -0.09 -9.03
N CYS A 310 2.00 0.41 -8.33
CA CYS A 310 0.99 1.30 -8.89
C CYS A 310 1.60 2.63 -9.36
N LEU A 311 2.45 3.27 -8.52
CA LEU A 311 3.16 4.50 -8.87
C LEU A 311 3.86 4.36 -10.22
N HIS A 312 4.69 3.33 -10.38
CA HIS A 312 5.55 3.21 -11.55
C HIS A 312 4.80 2.71 -12.79
N ARG A 313 3.78 1.87 -12.63
CA ARG A 313 2.90 1.46 -13.73
C ARG A 313 2.12 2.64 -14.32
N TYR A 314 1.67 3.57 -13.47
CA TYR A 314 0.80 4.68 -13.86
C TYR A 314 1.47 6.05 -13.74
N ARG A 315 2.81 6.10 -13.67
CA ARG A 315 3.60 7.31 -13.38
C ARG A 315 3.27 8.50 -14.26
N HIS A 316 2.91 8.23 -15.51
CA HIS A 316 2.55 9.21 -16.54
C HIS A 316 1.12 9.00 -17.09
N ALA A 317 0.22 8.44 -16.27
CA ALA A 317 -1.16 8.18 -16.67
C ALA A 317 -2.14 9.29 -16.24
N ALA A 318 -1.78 10.11 -15.25
CA ALA A 318 -2.64 11.14 -14.68
C ALA A 318 -1.89 12.41 -14.25
N ASN A 319 -2.60 13.53 -14.12
CA ASN A 319 -2.04 14.76 -13.54
C ASN A 319 -1.76 14.58 -12.03
N TRP A 320 -2.71 13.99 -11.30
CA TRP A 320 -2.60 13.73 -9.87
C TRP A 320 -2.93 12.28 -9.53
N THR A 321 -2.12 11.67 -8.67
CA THR A 321 -2.36 10.34 -8.10
C THR A 321 -2.61 10.46 -6.60
N PHE A 322 -3.70 9.87 -6.13
CA PHE A 322 -4.13 9.89 -4.73
C PHE A 322 -3.87 8.53 -4.08
N TYR A 323 -3.38 8.58 -2.84
CA TYR A 323 -3.10 7.42 -2.00
C TYR A 323 -3.88 7.56 -0.68
N PHE A 324 -4.92 6.74 -0.54
CA PHE A 324 -5.81 6.67 0.62
C PHE A 324 -6.53 5.31 0.67
N ASP A 325 -7.14 4.99 1.79
CA ASP A 325 -7.74 3.67 2.04
C ASP A 325 -9.23 3.65 1.69
N VAL A 326 -9.79 2.43 1.58
CA VAL A 326 -11.19 2.21 1.16
C VAL A 326 -12.24 2.47 2.25
N ASP A 327 -11.81 2.90 3.44
CA ASP A 327 -12.65 3.45 4.51
C ASP A 327 -12.51 4.97 4.69
N GLU A 328 -11.86 5.63 3.73
CA GLU A 328 -11.57 7.07 3.76
C GLU A 328 -12.24 7.81 2.60
N TYR A 329 -12.83 8.97 2.87
CA TYR A 329 -13.62 9.75 1.91
C TYR A 329 -13.06 11.16 1.78
N ILE A 330 -12.44 11.47 0.65
CA ILE A 330 -11.89 12.80 0.39
C ILE A 330 -13.03 13.82 0.30
N TYR A 331 -12.91 14.95 0.99
CA TYR A 331 -13.95 15.95 1.10
C TYR A 331 -13.38 17.37 0.93
N LEU A 332 -14.15 18.21 0.24
CA LEU A 332 -13.82 19.62 0.02
C LEU A 332 -14.70 20.50 0.91
N LEU A 333 -14.12 21.53 1.49
CA LEU A 333 -14.88 22.54 2.22
C LEU A 333 -15.68 23.41 1.25
N ASP A 334 -16.86 23.87 1.71
CA ASP A 334 -17.83 24.60 0.90
C ASP A 334 -17.20 25.75 0.10
N GLY A 335 -17.60 25.87 -1.17
CA GLY A 335 -17.11 26.90 -2.10
C GLY A 335 -15.86 26.51 -2.90
N ASN A 336 -15.19 25.38 -2.59
CA ASN A 336 -14.08 24.86 -3.38
C ASN A 336 -14.54 23.80 -4.39
N THR A 337 -13.83 23.70 -5.52
CA THR A 337 -13.85 22.52 -6.39
C THR A 337 -12.50 21.80 -6.32
N LEU A 338 -12.45 20.54 -6.77
CA LEU A 338 -11.20 19.79 -6.76
C LEU A 338 -10.19 20.46 -7.72
N GLU A 339 -10.68 20.92 -8.87
CA GLU A 339 -9.89 21.61 -9.89
C GLU A 339 -9.28 22.90 -9.32
N SER A 340 -10.06 23.71 -8.60
CA SER A 340 -9.54 24.96 -8.03
C SER A 340 -8.48 24.71 -6.96
N VAL A 341 -8.68 23.68 -6.12
CA VAL A 341 -7.70 23.30 -5.09
C VAL A 341 -6.41 22.77 -5.72
N LEU A 342 -6.51 21.91 -6.72
CA LEU A 342 -5.34 21.34 -7.38
C LEU A 342 -4.59 22.33 -8.26
N ALA A 343 -5.29 23.32 -8.84
CA ALA A 343 -4.65 24.45 -9.51
C ALA A 343 -3.85 25.31 -8.52
N GLU A 344 -4.39 25.58 -7.33
CA GLU A 344 -3.66 26.27 -6.26
C GLU A 344 -2.41 25.48 -5.80
N PHE A 345 -2.44 24.15 -5.91
CA PHE A 345 -1.36 23.27 -5.46
C PHE A 345 -0.41 22.83 -6.59
N GLU A 346 -0.54 23.36 -7.81
CA GLU A 346 0.17 22.85 -8.99
C GLU A 346 1.71 22.95 -8.92
N ASP A 347 2.21 23.95 -8.18
CA ASP A 347 3.64 24.15 -7.93
C ASP A 347 4.25 23.13 -6.96
N TYR A 348 3.41 22.37 -6.26
CA TYR A 348 3.84 21.34 -5.33
C TYR A 348 3.81 19.97 -5.98
N THR A 349 4.82 19.15 -5.68
CA THR A 349 4.85 17.78 -6.18
C THR A 349 3.87 16.89 -5.42
N GLN A 350 3.70 17.11 -4.12
CA GLN A 350 2.72 16.39 -3.33
C GLN A 350 2.11 17.30 -2.26
N PHE A 351 0.93 16.94 -1.78
CA PHE A 351 0.33 17.56 -0.61
C PHE A 351 -0.34 16.53 0.30
N THR A 352 -0.25 16.73 1.61
CA THR A 352 -0.97 15.89 2.59
C THR A 352 -2.37 16.41 2.84
N ILE A 353 -3.31 15.53 3.16
CA ILE A 353 -4.73 15.78 3.43
C ILE A 353 -5.00 15.41 4.89
N GLU A 354 -5.63 16.32 5.62
CA GLU A 354 -5.92 16.13 7.05
C GLU A 354 -7.15 15.24 7.29
N GLN A 355 -7.09 14.47 8.37
CA GLN A 355 -8.10 13.51 8.79
C GLN A 355 -9.21 14.12 9.66
N ASN A 356 -10.46 13.94 9.24
CA ASN A 356 -11.66 14.03 10.07
C ASN A 356 -12.04 12.61 10.52
N SER A 357 -11.73 12.26 11.78
CA SER A 357 -12.04 10.91 12.29
C SER A 357 -13.51 10.75 12.62
N MET A 358 -14.14 9.75 12.03
CA MET A 358 -15.53 9.40 12.28
C MET A 358 -15.62 8.21 13.20
N SER A 359 -16.70 8.14 13.98
CA SER A 359 -17.09 6.93 14.66
C SER A 359 -17.37 5.81 13.64
N SER A 360 -16.95 4.58 13.93
CA SER A 360 -17.28 3.40 13.11
C SER A 360 -18.43 2.56 13.68
N LYS A 361 -19.21 3.13 14.61
CA LYS A 361 -20.41 2.47 15.18
C LYS A 361 -21.55 3.39 15.62
N LEU A 362 -21.27 4.66 15.92
CA LEU A 362 -22.28 5.60 16.44
C LEU A 362 -23.16 6.12 15.30
N CYS A 363 -24.46 5.95 15.49
CA CYS A 363 -25.49 6.40 14.58
C CYS A 363 -26.60 7.12 15.34
N LEU A 364 -27.46 7.83 14.63
CA LEU A 364 -28.63 8.45 15.23
C LEU A 364 -29.80 7.48 15.27
N ASN A 365 -30.49 7.46 16.41
CA ASN A 365 -31.81 6.85 16.54
C ASN A 365 -32.87 7.80 15.97
N ASP A 366 -32.95 7.91 14.65
CA ASP A 366 -34.00 8.66 13.99
C ASP A 366 -35.11 7.72 13.52
N SER A 367 -35.98 7.34 14.46
CA SER A 367 -37.10 6.40 14.25
C SER A 367 -38.23 6.96 13.39
N THR A 368 -38.04 8.15 12.79
CA THR A 368 -39.09 8.84 12.04
C THR A 368 -39.31 8.29 10.63
N ASN A 369 -38.40 7.44 10.10
CA ASN A 369 -38.61 6.79 8.80
C ASN A 369 -37.72 5.54 8.59
N ASP A 370 -38.11 4.39 9.16
CA ASP A 370 -37.35 3.11 9.05
C ASP A 370 -37.12 2.65 7.60
N GLN A 371 -38.06 2.97 6.68
CA GLN A 371 -37.90 2.65 5.25
C GLN A 371 -36.73 3.43 4.62
N ASP A 372 -36.51 4.68 5.02
CA ASP A 372 -35.38 5.48 4.53
C ASP A 372 -34.06 4.99 5.12
N TYR A 373 -34.05 4.52 6.36
CA TYR A 373 -32.84 4.03 7.02
C TYR A 373 -32.27 2.78 6.33
N SER A 374 -33.12 1.84 5.91
CA SER A 374 -32.70 0.64 5.19
C SER A 374 -32.01 0.94 3.84
N ARG A 375 -32.31 2.10 3.23
CA ARG A 375 -31.74 2.55 1.95
C ARG A 375 -30.51 3.43 2.11
N GLN A 376 -30.15 3.81 3.34
CA GLN A 376 -28.98 4.63 3.63
C GLN A 376 -27.70 3.80 3.54
N TRP A 377 -26.68 4.39 2.94
CA TRP A 377 -25.31 3.90 2.94
C TRP A 377 -24.63 4.18 4.29
N GLY A 378 -23.51 3.53 4.57
CA GLY A 378 -22.85 3.65 5.86
C GLY A 378 -22.36 5.07 6.15
N PHE A 379 -21.85 5.83 5.16
CA PHE A 379 -21.49 7.24 5.37
C PHE A 379 -22.70 8.17 5.61
N GLU A 380 -23.92 7.73 5.28
CA GLU A 380 -25.16 8.46 5.63
C GLU A 380 -25.60 8.21 7.07
N LYS A 381 -25.16 7.09 7.65
CA LYS A 381 -25.55 6.63 8.98
C LYS A 381 -24.52 7.00 10.05
N LEU A 382 -23.23 6.87 9.75
CA LEU A 382 -22.10 7.16 10.64
C LEU A 382 -21.82 8.67 10.67
N VAL A 383 -22.60 9.42 11.44
CA VAL A 383 -22.66 10.90 11.40
C VAL A 383 -22.06 11.58 12.64
N PHE A 384 -21.18 10.87 13.34
CA PHE A 384 -20.51 11.38 14.54
C PHE A 384 -19.01 11.45 14.35
N ARG A 385 -18.50 12.69 14.34
CA ARG A 385 -17.08 13.00 14.19
C ARG A 385 -16.42 13.19 15.56
N ASP A 386 -15.24 12.62 15.74
CA ASP A 386 -14.38 12.91 16.89
C ASP A 386 -13.91 14.36 16.84
N SER A 387 -14.15 15.12 17.91
CA SER A 387 -13.82 16.55 17.98
C SER A 387 -12.55 16.87 18.76
N ARG A 388 -11.76 15.87 19.14
CA ARG A 388 -10.47 16.11 19.80
C ARG A 388 -9.49 16.80 18.86
N THR A 389 -8.84 17.85 19.36
CA THR A 389 -7.81 18.64 18.67
C THR A 389 -6.42 18.34 19.26
N GLY A 390 -5.37 18.72 18.55
CA GLY A 390 -3.98 18.51 19.00
C GLY A 390 -3.51 17.04 19.00
N ILE A 391 -4.27 16.14 18.37
CA ILE A 391 -3.90 14.74 18.17
C ILE A 391 -3.21 14.63 16.80
N GLU A 392 -2.03 14.01 16.78
CA GLU A 392 -1.40 13.60 15.55
C GLU A 392 -2.22 12.46 14.93
N ARG A 393 -2.73 12.70 13.72
CA ARG A 393 -3.54 11.76 12.97
C ARG A 393 -2.83 11.39 11.68
N ASP A 394 -3.13 10.20 11.18
CA ASP A 394 -2.60 9.73 9.92
C ASP A 394 -2.98 10.70 8.80
N ARG A 395 -2.03 10.92 7.91
CA ARG A 395 -2.24 11.74 6.73
C ARG A 395 -2.34 10.85 5.52
N LYS A 396 -3.16 11.29 4.57
CA LYS A 396 -3.18 10.76 3.21
C LYS A 396 -2.73 11.84 2.27
N TYR A 397 -2.48 11.53 1.01
CA TYR A 397 -1.84 12.50 0.14
C TYR A 397 -2.19 12.30 -1.33
N ALA A 398 -1.96 13.36 -2.10
CA ALA A 398 -1.91 13.27 -3.55
C ALA A 398 -0.55 13.75 -4.04
N ILE A 399 -0.13 13.24 -5.20
CA ILE A 399 1.18 13.47 -5.79
C ILE A 399 1.11 13.55 -7.31
N GLN A 400 1.91 14.43 -7.88
CA GLN A 400 2.23 14.42 -9.31
C GLN A 400 3.25 13.30 -9.57
N ALA A 401 2.75 12.10 -9.88
CA ALA A 401 3.55 10.86 -9.96
C ALA A 401 4.79 10.95 -10.87
N LYS A 402 4.74 11.76 -11.94
CA LYS A 402 5.88 12.04 -12.83
C LYS A 402 7.15 12.49 -12.06
N ASN A 403 6.98 13.19 -10.94
CA ASN A 403 8.06 13.75 -10.11
C ASN A 403 8.49 12.81 -8.96
N ALA A 404 7.96 11.60 -8.87
CA ALA A 404 8.25 10.64 -7.80
C ALA A 404 9.13 9.48 -8.29
N PHE A 405 10.11 9.07 -7.48
CA PHE A 405 10.97 7.91 -7.74
C PHE A 405 10.64 6.70 -6.87
N SER A 406 9.99 6.93 -5.72
CA SER A 406 9.25 5.93 -4.96
C SER A 406 8.24 6.63 -4.06
N THR A 407 7.29 5.88 -3.51
CA THR A 407 6.14 6.38 -2.76
C THR A 407 6.00 5.66 -1.42
N GLY A 408 5.45 6.33 -0.42
CA GLY A 408 5.07 5.74 0.88
C GLY A 408 3.55 5.68 1.06
N VAL A 409 3.09 5.21 2.23
CA VAL A 409 1.63 5.04 2.48
C VAL A 409 0.95 6.30 3.00
N HIS A 410 1.66 7.15 3.73
CA HIS A 410 1.14 8.41 4.26
C HIS A 410 1.75 9.65 3.58
N ILE A 411 2.96 9.51 3.06
CA ILE A 411 3.70 10.54 2.32
C ILE A 411 4.84 9.88 1.54
N SER A 412 5.41 10.58 0.56
CA SER A 412 6.56 10.13 -0.22
C SER A 412 7.81 10.97 0.06
N ASP A 413 8.93 10.33 0.37
CA ASP A 413 10.20 11.04 0.61
C ASP A 413 11.08 11.14 -0.64
N ASN A 414 10.94 10.21 -1.59
CA ASN A 414 11.77 10.13 -2.78
C ASN A 414 11.14 10.86 -3.97
N VAL A 415 11.05 12.19 -3.87
CA VAL A 415 10.42 13.06 -4.88
C VAL A 415 11.32 14.23 -5.26
N THR A 416 11.10 14.81 -6.44
CA THR A 416 11.66 16.13 -6.79
C THR A 416 10.61 17.21 -6.56
N GLY A 417 11.00 18.37 -6.04
CA GLY A 417 10.08 19.51 -5.85
C GLY A 417 9.65 19.68 -4.40
N LYS A 418 8.71 20.59 -4.16
CA LYS A 418 8.25 20.95 -2.81
C LYS A 418 7.02 20.15 -2.41
N THR A 419 6.82 20.02 -1.10
CA THR A 419 5.67 19.37 -0.47
C THR A 419 4.83 20.38 0.31
N LEU A 420 3.50 20.28 0.22
CA LEU A 420 2.55 21.08 0.98
C LEU A 420 1.90 20.26 2.10
N HIS A 421 1.86 20.80 3.31
CA HIS A 421 1.32 20.09 4.48
C HIS A 421 0.08 20.72 5.11
N LYS A 422 -0.11 22.03 4.93
CA LYS A 422 -1.21 22.79 5.52
C LYS A 422 -2.32 22.95 4.49
N THR A 423 -3.26 22.00 4.50
CA THR A 423 -4.34 21.90 3.51
C THR A 423 -5.72 21.87 4.15
N GLU A 424 -5.79 21.96 5.48
CA GLU A 424 -6.96 21.76 6.31
C GLU A 424 -8.11 22.73 6.03
N MET A 425 -7.83 23.89 5.43
CA MET A 425 -8.86 24.85 5.01
C MET A 425 -9.34 24.66 3.57
N LYS A 426 -8.83 23.65 2.85
CA LYS A 426 -9.11 23.40 1.43
C LYS A 426 -9.66 21.99 1.20
N ILE A 427 -8.98 20.98 1.77
CA ILE A 427 -9.27 19.57 1.54
C ILE A 427 -9.02 18.76 2.81
N ARG A 428 -9.91 17.81 3.08
CA ARG A 428 -9.83 16.88 4.22
C ARG A 428 -10.27 15.50 3.76
N TYR A 429 -10.18 14.51 4.63
CA TYR A 429 -10.85 13.23 4.40
C TYR A 429 -11.57 12.74 5.65
N TYR A 430 -12.72 12.10 5.49
CA TYR A 430 -13.42 11.42 6.57
C TYR A 430 -12.91 9.99 6.69
N HIS A 431 -12.41 9.60 7.85
CA HIS A 431 -11.90 8.26 8.11
C HIS A 431 -12.88 7.48 8.98
N TYR A 432 -13.48 6.42 8.43
CA TYR A 432 -14.41 5.53 9.12
C TYR A 432 -13.71 4.25 9.56
N HIS A 433 -12.71 4.41 10.43
CA HIS A 433 -11.74 3.38 10.77
C HIS A 433 -12.38 2.02 11.09
N GLY A 434 -12.00 0.99 10.34
CA GLY A 434 -12.45 -0.39 10.56
C GLY A 434 -13.91 -0.65 10.19
N SER A 435 -14.64 0.32 9.64
CA SER A 435 -16.02 0.10 9.15
C SER A 435 -16.07 -0.76 7.89
N ILE A 436 -14.98 -0.85 7.13
CA ILE A 436 -14.91 -1.59 5.86
C ILE A 436 -15.00 -3.10 6.04
N THR A 437 -14.63 -3.62 7.22
CA THR A 437 -14.69 -5.05 7.54
C THR A 437 -15.95 -5.45 8.30
N VAL A 438 -16.88 -4.51 8.54
CA VAL A 438 -18.13 -4.79 9.24
C VAL A 438 -19.16 -5.33 8.24
N PRO A 439 -19.62 -6.59 8.36
CA PRO A 439 -20.66 -7.12 7.50
C PRO A 439 -22.01 -6.44 7.78
N GLY A 440 -22.77 -6.11 6.73
CA GLY A 440 -24.11 -5.54 6.87
C GLY A 440 -24.12 -4.09 7.33
N ASP A 441 -24.89 -3.80 8.38
CA ASP A 441 -25.08 -2.44 8.89
C ASP A 441 -23.92 -2.04 9.82
N PRO A 442 -23.20 -0.94 9.54
CA PRO A 442 -22.11 -0.49 10.41
C PRO A 442 -22.59 0.12 11.74
N CYS A 443 -23.88 0.46 11.87
CA CYS A 443 -24.44 1.01 13.08
C CYS A 443 -24.58 -0.05 14.17
N ARG A 444 -23.89 0.16 15.29
CA ARG A 444 -23.96 -0.75 16.45
C ARG A 444 -24.46 -0.04 17.70
N GLU A 445 -24.35 1.28 17.75
CA GLU A 445 -24.76 2.09 18.90
C GLU A 445 -25.54 3.32 18.43
N PHE A 446 -26.64 3.61 19.11
CA PHE A 446 -27.60 4.63 18.69
C PHE A 446 -27.71 5.76 19.71
N LEU A 447 -27.43 6.98 19.27
CA LEU A 447 -27.59 8.20 20.05
C LEU A 447 -28.98 8.82 19.81
N PRO A 448 -29.61 9.44 20.82
CA PRO A 448 -30.91 10.06 20.65
C PRO A 448 -30.85 11.23 19.67
N VAL A 449 -31.98 11.55 19.01
CA VAL A 449 -32.07 12.67 18.04
C VAL A 449 -31.62 14.02 18.63
N SER A 450 -31.74 14.20 19.96
CA SER A 450 -31.24 15.38 20.66
C SER A 450 -29.73 15.60 20.48
N ALA A 451 -28.95 14.55 20.20
CA ALA A 451 -27.52 14.63 19.89
C ALA A 451 -27.21 15.46 18.63
N ARG A 452 -28.17 15.63 17.70
CA ARG A 452 -28.02 16.52 16.53
C ARG A 452 -27.81 17.98 16.93
N LYS A 453 -28.52 18.42 17.96
CA LYS A 453 -28.53 19.82 18.42
C LYS A 453 -27.54 20.05 19.56
N LYS A 454 -27.05 18.97 20.17
CA LYS A 454 -26.07 19.01 21.24
C LYS A 454 -24.69 19.24 20.62
N GLY A 455 -24.11 20.42 20.86
CA GLY A 455 -22.81 20.80 20.27
C GLY A 455 -21.75 19.71 20.40
N THR A 456 -21.55 19.17 21.62
CA THR A 456 -20.68 18.02 21.88
C THR A 456 -21.41 16.95 22.69
N THR A 457 -21.33 15.71 22.23
CA THR A 457 -21.81 14.50 22.91
C THR A 457 -20.62 13.69 23.39
N TRP A 458 -20.55 13.45 24.69
CA TRP A 458 -19.54 12.58 25.28
C TRP A 458 -20.02 11.13 25.26
N TYR A 459 -19.20 10.22 24.74
CA TYR A 459 -19.55 8.81 24.59
C TYR A 459 -18.34 7.91 24.84
N TYR A 460 -18.57 6.73 25.44
CA TYR A 460 -17.52 5.73 25.65
C TYR A 460 -17.30 4.92 24.36
N TYR A 461 -16.20 5.19 23.67
CA TYR A 461 -15.79 4.50 22.45
C TYR A 461 -14.57 3.63 22.78
N ASP A 462 -14.68 2.31 22.61
CA ASP A 462 -13.66 1.32 22.96
C ASP A 462 -13.07 1.56 24.36
N ASP A 463 -13.96 1.61 25.36
CA ASP A 463 -13.67 1.88 26.77
C ASP A 463 -13.01 3.23 27.09
N LYS A 464 -12.99 4.16 26.12
CA LYS A 464 -12.46 5.52 26.29
C LYS A 464 -13.56 6.55 26.11
N LEU A 465 -13.73 7.43 27.09
CA LEU A 465 -14.63 8.57 26.98
C LEU A 465 -14.07 9.57 25.96
N GLY A 466 -14.82 9.81 24.88
CA GLY A 466 -14.44 10.72 23.80
C GLY A 466 -15.53 11.75 23.49
N PRO A 467 -15.16 12.97 23.07
CA PRO A 467 -16.11 13.96 22.59
C PRO A 467 -16.42 13.73 21.10
N PHE A 468 -17.69 13.62 20.78
CA PHE A 468 -18.21 13.49 19.42
C PHE A 468 -19.15 14.65 19.08
N VAL A 469 -19.14 15.07 17.82
CA VAL A 469 -20.03 16.10 17.29
C VAL A 469 -20.79 15.54 16.10
N TYR A 470 -22.04 15.98 15.95
CA TYR A 470 -22.85 15.60 14.80
C TYR A 470 -22.30 16.27 13.52
N ASP A 471 -22.03 15.48 12.50
CA ASP A 471 -21.47 15.90 11.22
C ASP A 471 -22.15 15.11 10.09
N ASP A 472 -23.00 15.79 9.32
CA ASP A 472 -23.82 15.21 8.24
C ASP A 472 -23.39 15.67 6.85
N ASN A 473 -22.18 16.20 6.72
CA ASN A 473 -21.65 16.72 5.47
C ASN A 473 -21.64 15.65 4.36
N MET A 474 -21.13 14.45 4.67
CA MET A 474 -21.14 13.32 3.74
C MET A 474 -22.56 12.84 3.42
N LYS A 475 -23.46 12.82 4.40
CA LYS A 475 -24.86 12.42 4.23
C LYS A 475 -25.57 13.28 3.17
N LYS A 476 -25.32 14.59 3.15
CA LYS A 476 -25.89 15.52 2.16
C LYS A 476 -25.46 15.24 0.72
N LEU A 477 -24.39 14.48 0.50
CA LEU A 477 -23.88 14.14 -0.83
C LEU A 477 -24.53 12.87 -1.40
N ALA A 478 -25.10 12.01 -0.56
CA ALA A 478 -25.51 10.65 -0.93
C ALA A 478 -26.44 10.57 -2.14
N HIS A 479 -27.49 11.41 -2.18
CA HIS A 479 -28.44 11.41 -3.29
C HIS A 479 -27.75 11.64 -4.65
N ARG A 480 -26.84 12.62 -4.71
CA ARG A 480 -26.09 12.94 -5.93
C ARG A 480 -25.19 11.79 -6.37
N VAL A 481 -24.54 11.13 -5.41
CA VAL A 481 -23.65 10.01 -5.66
C VAL A 481 -24.42 8.78 -6.16
N LYS A 482 -25.54 8.44 -5.52
CA LYS A 482 -26.43 7.34 -5.96
C LYS A 482 -26.94 7.55 -7.38
N LEU A 483 -27.36 8.77 -7.70
CA LEU A 483 -27.80 9.12 -9.06
C LEU A 483 -26.67 8.97 -10.09
N LEU A 484 -25.44 9.36 -9.73
CA LEU A 484 -24.28 9.18 -10.61
C LEU A 484 -23.94 7.69 -10.82
N GLU A 485 -23.96 6.88 -9.77
CA GLU A 485 -23.77 5.43 -9.88
C GLU A 485 -24.77 4.83 -10.87
N GLU A 486 -26.07 5.04 -10.65
CA GLU A 486 -27.14 4.49 -11.48
C GLU A 486 -26.99 4.92 -12.95
N LYS A 487 -26.67 6.20 -13.19
CA LYS A 487 -26.43 6.71 -14.56
C LYS A 487 -25.18 6.10 -15.22
N THR A 488 -24.15 5.79 -14.45
CA THR A 488 -22.85 5.37 -14.98
C THR A 488 -22.78 3.88 -15.25
N ILE A 489 -23.28 3.05 -14.33
CA ILE A 489 -23.14 1.59 -14.39
C ILE A 489 -24.47 0.83 -14.31
N GLY A 490 -25.59 1.54 -14.22
CA GLY A 490 -26.92 0.96 -14.03
C GLY A 490 -27.20 0.55 -12.59
N ALA A 491 -28.30 -0.19 -12.40
CA ALA A 491 -28.68 -0.70 -11.09
C ALA A 491 -27.67 -1.77 -10.61
N VAL A 492 -27.13 -1.56 -9.41
CA VAL A 492 -26.31 -2.55 -8.70
C VAL A 492 -27.11 -3.08 -7.52
N HIS A 493 -27.33 -4.39 -7.50
CA HIS A 493 -27.95 -5.09 -6.37
C HIS A 493 -26.83 -5.68 -5.51
N VAL A 494 -26.79 -5.28 -4.24
CA VAL A 494 -25.84 -5.78 -3.22
C VAL A 494 -26.62 -6.45 -2.12
#